data_AF-A0A2T6ICY3-F1
#
_entry.id   AF-A0A2T6ICY3-F1
#
_cell.length_a   1.000
_cell.length_b   1.000
_cell.length_c   1.000
_cell.angle_alpha   90.00
_cell.angle_beta   90.00
_cell.angle_gamma   90.00
#
_symmetry.space_group_name_H-M   'P 1'
#
loop_
_entity.id
_entity.type
_entity.pdbx_description
1 polymer ?
#
loop_
_entity_poly.entity_id
_entity_poly.type
_entity_poly.pdbx_seq_one_letter_code
_entity_poly.pdbx_strand_id
1 'polypeptide(L)'
;MAGSGKTTFVAGLQRHLREVCGKRVYTVNLDPAVVSLGYEPNIDIRDTVDYKKVMQHYRLGPNGAILTSLNLFATKFGDVLQLLEQRRATHDVILVDTPGQIEVFTWSASGTIILESLSASLPTCVCYVLDTPRCSRPVTLMSNMLYACSVLYKAKLPFLGCFNKVDVANHRLCQEWMVNYDAFQ
;
A
#
# COMPACT_ATOMS: atom_id res chain seq x y z
N MET A 1 -7.54 1.70 2.89
CA MET A 1 -8.89 1.20 2.56
C MET A 1 -8.92 0.58 1.16
N ALA A 2 -9.79 -0.40 0.95
CA ALA A 2 -10.10 -0.89 -0.39
C ALA A 2 -10.79 0.22 -1.20
N GLY A 3 -10.45 0.36 -2.49
CA GLY A 3 -11.05 1.37 -3.37
C GLY A 3 -10.51 2.80 -3.24
N SER A 4 -9.52 3.07 -2.37
CA SER A 4 -8.87 4.40 -2.32
C SER A 4 -7.95 4.69 -3.51
N GLY A 5 -7.71 3.69 -4.37
CA GLY A 5 -6.92 3.84 -5.60
C GLY A 5 -5.42 3.61 -5.44
N LYS A 6 -5.00 2.73 -4.51
CA LYS A 6 -3.58 2.39 -4.26
C LYS A 6 -2.84 1.96 -5.55
N THR A 7 -3.35 0.95 -6.24
CA THR A 7 -2.76 0.43 -7.48
C THR A 7 -2.70 1.47 -8.58
N THR A 8 -3.75 2.29 -8.75
CA THR A 8 -3.76 3.40 -9.71
C THR A 8 -2.76 4.48 -9.34
N PHE A 9 -2.63 4.79 -8.04
CA PHE A 9 -1.64 5.72 -7.51
C PHE A 9 -0.22 5.22 -7.77
N VAL A 10 0.07 3.94 -7.53
CA VAL A 10 1.38 3.33 -7.82
C VAL A 10 1.69 3.40 -9.32
N ALA A 11 0.73 3.08 -10.19
CA ALA A 11 0.88 3.19 -11.65
C ALA A 11 1.20 4.63 -12.08
N GLY A 12 0.41 5.59 -11.60
CA GLY A 12 0.60 7.01 -11.92
C GLY A 12 1.93 7.55 -11.39
N LEU A 13 2.32 7.18 -10.17
CA LEU A 13 3.57 7.58 -9.55
C LEU A 13 4.78 6.98 -10.30
N GLN A 14 4.73 5.70 -10.66
CA GLN A 14 5.77 5.08 -11.48
C GLN A 14 5.94 5.82 -12.80
N ARG A 15 4.83 6.11 -13.49
CA ARG A 15 4.85 6.85 -14.76
C ARG A 15 5.47 8.23 -14.58
N HIS A 16 5.03 8.98 -13.58
CA HIS A 16 5.56 10.32 -13.30
C HIS A 16 7.07 10.29 -12.99
N LEU A 17 7.50 9.38 -12.12
CA LEU A 17 8.90 9.23 -11.75
C LEU A 17 9.78 8.86 -12.94
N ARG A 18 9.31 7.97 -13.83
CA ARG A 18 10.05 7.54 -15.02
C ARG A 18 10.08 8.60 -16.12
N GLU A 19 8.92 9.12 -16.50
CA GLU A 19 8.76 10.00 -17.67
C GLU A 19 9.13 11.46 -17.35
N VAL A 20 8.76 11.97 -16.17
CA VAL A 20 8.95 13.39 -15.82
C VAL A 20 10.25 13.59 -15.04
N CYS A 21 10.55 12.71 -14.09
CA CYS A 21 11.74 12.86 -13.23
C CYS A 21 12.97 12.09 -13.72
N GLY A 22 12.84 11.24 -14.75
CA GLY A 22 13.94 10.42 -15.27
C GLY A 22 14.49 9.40 -14.28
N LYS A 23 13.69 8.98 -13.29
CA LYS A 23 14.09 8.04 -12.24
C LYS A 23 13.88 6.59 -12.66
N ARG A 24 14.79 5.72 -12.24
CA ARG A 24 14.67 4.27 -12.38
C ARG A 24 13.83 3.74 -11.23
N VAL A 25 12.65 3.22 -11.53
CA VAL A 25 11.67 2.76 -10.55
C VAL A 25 11.57 1.25 -10.58
N TYR A 26 11.70 0.63 -9.41
CA TYR A 26 11.44 -0.79 -9.21
C TYR A 26 10.09 -0.98 -8.54
N THR A 27 9.28 -1.93 -8.98
CA THR A 27 7.89 -2.09 -8.53
C THR A 27 7.64 -3.48 -7.97
N VAL A 28 6.92 -3.56 -6.86
CA VAL A 28 6.58 -4.80 -6.17
C VAL A 28 5.07 -4.82 -5.93
N ASN A 29 4.38 -5.86 -6.40
CA ASN A 29 2.99 -6.12 -6.09
C ASN A 29 2.88 -7.17 -4.97
N LEU A 30 2.25 -6.80 -3.85
CA LEU A 30 1.92 -7.69 -2.74
C LEU A 30 0.42 -8.01 -2.64
N ASP A 31 -0.41 -7.55 -3.58
CA ASP A 31 -1.84 -7.91 -3.62
C ASP A 31 -2.06 -9.20 -4.44
N PRO A 32 -2.41 -10.33 -3.80
CA PRO A 32 -2.67 -11.58 -4.51
C PRO A 32 -4.05 -11.61 -5.18
N ALA A 33 -4.98 -10.73 -4.77
CA ALA A 33 -6.37 -10.71 -5.24
C ALA A 33 -6.59 -9.73 -6.41
N VAL A 34 -5.56 -9.01 -6.84
CA VAL A 34 -5.65 -8.04 -7.94
C VAL A 34 -5.83 -8.73 -9.29
N VAL A 35 -6.84 -8.30 -10.05
CA VAL A 35 -7.17 -8.87 -11.37
C VAL A 35 -6.29 -8.28 -12.46
N SER A 36 -6.18 -6.95 -12.50
CA SER A 36 -5.40 -6.22 -13.51
C SER A 36 -4.56 -5.16 -12.82
N LEU A 37 -3.28 -5.11 -13.16
CA LEU A 37 -2.36 -4.07 -12.74
C LEU A 37 -2.22 -3.06 -13.88
N GLY A 38 -2.31 -1.77 -13.56
CA GLY A 38 -2.06 -0.67 -14.51
C GLY A 38 -0.57 -0.41 -14.77
N TYR A 39 0.30 -1.34 -14.34
CA TYR A 39 1.74 -1.29 -14.48
C TYR A 39 2.31 -2.71 -14.52
N GLU A 40 3.55 -2.84 -15.01
CA GLU A 40 4.28 -4.11 -14.98
C GLU A 40 5.10 -4.22 -13.68
N PRO A 41 4.73 -5.10 -12.74
CA PRO A 41 5.50 -5.31 -11.52
C PRO A 41 6.82 -6.02 -11.83
N ASN A 42 7.92 -5.63 -11.18
CA ASN A 42 9.17 -6.38 -11.24
C ASN A 42 9.15 -7.62 -10.35
N ILE A 43 8.39 -7.57 -9.25
CA ILE A 43 8.11 -8.69 -8.36
C ILE A 43 6.60 -8.75 -8.15
N ASP A 44 5.98 -9.88 -8.47
CA ASP A 44 4.56 -10.11 -8.26
C ASP A 44 4.34 -11.31 -7.33
N ILE A 45 3.60 -11.10 -6.24
CA ILE A 45 3.19 -12.18 -5.33
C ILE A 45 2.43 -13.29 -6.07
N ARG A 46 1.72 -12.96 -7.15
CA ARG A 46 0.91 -13.89 -7.95
C ARG A 46 1.76 -14.94 -8.68
N ASP A 47 3.03 -14.66 -8.94
CA ASP A 47 3.96 -15.62 -9.55
C ASP A 47 4.39 -16.71 -8.54
N THR A 48 4.32 -16.39 -7.25
CA THR A 48 4.72 -17.30 -6.17
C THR A 48 3.52 -18.04 -5.59
N VAL A 49 2.35 -17.38 -5.50
CA VAL A 49 1.15 -17.92 -4.85
C VAL A 49 -0.08 -17.70 -5.73
N ASP A 50 -0.73 -18.81 -6.10
CA ASP A 50 -2.01 -18.77 -6.80
C ASP A 50 -3.16 -18.60 -5.79
N TYR A 51 -3.65 -17.36 -5.71
CA TYR A 51 -4.76 -16.96 -4.83
C TYR A 51 -6.00 -17.85 -4.95
N LYS A 52 -6.39 -18.25 -6.17
CA LYS A 52 -7.60 -19.06 -6.39
C LYS A 52 -7.39 -20.49 -5.87
N LYS A 53 -6.20 -21.05 -6.08
CA LYS A 53 -5.85 -22.37 -5.52
C LYS A 53 -5.79 -22.34 -4.00
N VAL A 54 -5.26 -21.27 -3.40
CA VAL A 54 -5.24 -21.11 -1.93
C VAL A 54 -6.67 -21.08 -1.37
N MET A 55 -7.59 -20.33 -1.98
CA MET A 55 -8.99 -20.33 -1.58
C MET A 55 -9.61 -21.73 -1.60
N GLN A 56 -9.40 -22.49 -2.69
CA GLN A 56 -9.98 -23.81 -2.87
C GLN A 56 -9.37 -24.86 -1.95
N HIS A 57 -8.04 -24.91 -1.86
CA HIS A 57 -7.30 -25.91 -1.10
C HIS A 57 -7.56 -25.79 0.40
N TYR A 58 -7.51 -24.57 0.94
CA TYR A 58 -7.71 -24.31 2.36
C TYR A 58 -9.17 -24.00 2.73
N ARG A 59 -10.09 -24.00 1.75
CA ARG A 59 -11.52 -23.67 1.92
C ARG A 59 -11.72 -22.33 2.63
N LEU A 60 -10.97 -21.32 2.20
CA LEU A 60 -10.95 -19.99 2.82
C LEU A 60 -11.84 -19.01 2.06
N GLY A 61 -12.46 -18.09 2.79
CA GLY A 61 -13.04 -16.88 2.20
C GLY A 61 -11.96 -15.92 1.67
N PRO A 62 -12.35 -14.86 0.93
CA PRO A 62 -11.41 -13.96 0.25
C PRO A 62 -10.33 -13.37 1.17
N ASN A 63 -10.71 -12.81 2.33
CA ASN A 63 -9.76 -12.21 3.28
C ASN A 63 -8.80 -13.26 3.87
N GLY A 64 -9.29 -14.47 4.15
CA GLY A 64 -8.47 -15.56 4.66
C GLY A 64 -7.46 -16.01 3.62
N ALA A 65 -7.84 -16.07 2.35
CA ALA A 65 -6.92 -16.41 1.27
C ALA A 65 -5.87 -15.33 1.00
N ILE A 66 -6.20 -14.04 1.12
CA ILE A 66 -5.20 -12.96 1.06
C ILE A 66 -4.17 -13.14 2.19
N LEU A 67 -4.65 -13.33 3.43
CA LEU A 67 -3.78 -13.53 4.59
C LEU A 67 -2.86 -14.75 4.43
N THR A 68 -3.41 -15.89 4.02
CA THR A 68 -2.62 -17.11 3.79
C THR A 68 -1.63 -16.91 2.66
N SER A 69 -2.00 -16.19 1.60
CA SER A 69 -1.07 -15.89 0.51
C SER A 69 0.09 -15.00 0.95
N LEU A 70 -0.17 -13.99 1.78
CA LEU A 70 0.88 -13.18 2.41
C LEU A 70 1.77 -14.01 3.34
N ASN A 71 1.19 -14.94 4.11
CA ASN A 71 1.97 -15.82 4.99
C ASN A 71 2.92 -16.71 4.20
N LEU A 72 2.44 -17.31 3.10
CA LEU A 72 3.27 -18.11 2.19
C LEU A 72 4.37 -17.25 1.55
N PHE A 73 4.04 -16.04 1.10
CA PHE A 73 5.01 -15.12 0.52
C PHE A 73 6.06 -14.65 1.54
N ALA A 74 5.65 -14.40 2.79
CA ALA A 74 6.55 -14.01 3.88
C ALA A 74 7.69 -15.02 4.10
N THR A 75 7.44 -16.32 3.90
CA THR A 75 8.49 -17.36 4.03
C THR A 75 9.62 -17.23 3.01
N LYS A 76 9.35 -16.62 1.86
CA LYS A 76 10.32 -16.37 0.77
C LYS A 76 10.75 -14.91 0.71
N PHE A 77 10.32 -14.10 1.66
CA PHE A 77 10.57 -12.66 1.63
C PHE A 77 12.05 -12.31 1.81
N GLY A 78 12.83 -13.19 2.44
CA GLY A 78 14.30 -13.04 2.51
C GLY A 78 14.95 -12.95 1.13
N ASP A 79 14.55 -13.82 0.19
CA ASP A 79 15.07 -13.82 -1.19
C ASP A 79 14.69 -12.52 -1.91
N VAL A 80 13.44 -12.07 -1.70
CA VAL A 80 12.93 -10.80 -2.24
C VAL A 80 13.72 -9.62 -1.69
N LEU A 81 14.00 -9.61 -0.38
CA LEU A 81 14.75 -8.55 0.27
C LEU A 81 16.17 -8.45 -0.29
N GLN A 82 16.86 -9.58 -0.45
CA GLN A 82 18.19 -9.63 -1.05
C GLN A 82 18.19 -9.09 -2.48
N LEU A 83 17.16 -9.40 -3.27
CA LEU A 83 16.99 -8.84 -4.60
C LEU A 83 16.78 -7.32 -4.55
N LEU A 84 15.95 -6.81 -3.64
CA LEU A 84 15.71 -5.37 -3.48
C LEU A 84 16.99 -4.62 -3.06
N GLU A 85 17.80 -5.20 -2.17
CA GLU A 85 19.09 -4.65 -1.78
C GLU A 85 20.07 -4.54 -2.96
N GLN A 86 20.15 -5.57 -3.80
CA GLN A 86 20.97 -5.51 -5.02
C GLN A 86 20.46 -4.44 -6.00
N ARG A 87 19.13 -4.28 -6.09
CA ARG A 87 18.51 -3.30 -6.99
C ARG A 87 18.66 -1.86 -6.49
N ARG A 88 18.94 -1.64 -5.21
CA ARG A 88 19.25 -0.30 -4.65
C ARG A 88 20.38 0.42 -5.40
N ALA A 89 21.37 -0.30 -5.92
CA ALA A 89 22.46 0.32 -6.69
C ALA A 89 22.04 0.78 -8.10
N THR A 90 20.95 0.23 -8.62
CA THR A 90 20.52 0.42 -10.01
C THR A 90 19.17 1.13 -10.15
N HIS A 91 18.42 1.28 -9.07
CA HIS A 91 17.10 1.92 -9.05
C HIS A 91 17.05 2.99 -7.97
N ASP A 92 16.43 4.12 -8.30
CA ASP A 92 16.34 5.27 -7.42
C ASP A 92 15.18 5.15 -6.42
N VAL A 93 14.10 4.48 -6.82
CA VAL A 93 12.87 4.34 -6.02
C VAL A 93 12.32 2.92 -6.14
N ILE A 94 11.88 2.36 -5.02
CA ILE A 94 11.13 1.11 -4.96
C ILE A 94 9.69 1.44 -4.54
N LEU A 95 8.71 1.06 -5.35
CA LEU A 95 7.29 1.20 -5.04
C LEU A 95 6.70 -0.16 -4.69
N VAL A 96 6.03 -0.24 -3.54
CA VAL A 96 5.38 -1.45 -3.05
C VAL A 96 3.87 -1.21 -3.02
N ASP A 97 3.12 -1.94 -3.83
CA ASP A 97 1.65 -1.97 -3.75
C ASP A 97 1.21 -3.06 -2.77
N THR A 98 0.26 -2.72 -1.91
CA THR A 98 -0.19 -3.56 -0.79
C THR A 98 -1.63 -4.00 -1.01
N PRO A 99 -2.07 -5.12 -0.40
CA PRO A 99 -3.42 -5.62 -0.55
C PRO A 99 -4.53 -4.58 -0.39
N GLY A 100 -5.61 -4.76 -1.14
CA GLY A 100 -6.84 -3.98 -1.07
C GLY A 100 -7.31 -3.71 0.37
N GLN A 101 -7.40 -4.77 1.16
CA GLN A 101 -7.80 -4.76 2.57
C GLN A 101 -6.62 -4.39 3.46
N ILE A 102 -6.69 -3.20 4.06
CA ILE A 102 -5.58 -2.66 4.85
C ILE A 102 -5.32 -3.51 6.09
N GLU A 103 -6.39 -4.04 6.69
CA GLU A 103 -6.33 -4.80 7.93
C GLU A 103 -5.54 -6.09 7.77
N VAL A 104 -5.65 -6.73 6.60
CA VAL A 104 -4.93 -7.97 6.30
C VAL A 104 -3.42 -7.72 6.21
N PHE A 105 -2.99 -6.53 5.81
CA PHE A 105 -1.58 -6.17 5.78
C PHE A 105 -1.11 -5.61 7.13
N THR A 106 -1.82 -4.63 7.70
CA THR A 106 -1.36 -3.93 8.90
C THR A 106 -1.51 -4.77 10.16
N TRP A 107 -2.49 -5.67 10.26
CA TRP A 107 -2.75 -6.46 11.46
C TRP A 107 -2.24 -7.91 11.41
N SER A 108 -1.65 -8.33 10.28
CA SER A 108 -1.05 -9.65 10.16
C SER A 108 0.40 -9.68 10.63
N ALA A 109 0.82 -10.85 11.10
CA ALA A 109 2.23 -11.12 11.40
C ALA A 109 3.07 -11.03 10.13
N SER A 110 2.58 -11.56 9.00
CA SER A 110 3.29 -11.52 7.71
C SER A 110 3.50 -10.10 7.19
N GLY A 111 2.49 -9.23 7.25
CA GLY A 111 2.65 -7.83 6.86
C GLY A 111 3.60 -7.07 7.77
N THR A 112 3.57 -7.36 9.08
CA THR A 112 4.54 -6.80 10.05
C THR A 112 5.97 -7.22 9.70
N ILE A 113 6.21 -8.51 9.48
CA ILE A 113 7.53 -9.05 9.10
C ILE A 113 8.03 -8.41 7.80
N ILE A 114 7.16 -8.28 6.78
CA ILE A 114 7.51 -7.65 5.51
C ILE A 114 7.93 -6.19 5.72
N LEU A 115 7.16 -5.42 6.49
CA LEU A 115 7.42 -4.01 6.73
C LEU A 115 8.69 -3.78 7.56
N GLU A 116 8.90 -4.59 8.61
CA GLU A 116 10.10 -4.54 9.45
C GLU A 116 11.35 -4.92 8.64
N SER A 117 11.26 -5.97 7.82
CA SER A 117 12.36 -6.40 6.95
C SER A 117 12.75 -5.32 5.92
N LEU A 118 11.75 -4.68 5.31
CA LEU A 118 11.96 -3.56 4.38
C LEU A 118 12.61 -2.37 5.08
N SER A 119 12.09 -1.96 6.23
CA SER A 119 12.59 -0.79 6.96
C SER A 119 13.96 -0.98 7.58
N ALA A 120 14.33 -2.20 7.96
CA ALA A 120 15.66 -2.53 8.46
C ALA A 120 16.73 -2.41 7.36
N SER A 121 16.37 -2.66 6.10
CA SER A 121 17.32 -2.78 4.98
C SER A 121 17.35 -1.53 4.08
N LEU A 122 16.20 -0.86 3.95
CA LEU A 122 15.98 0.25 3.04
C LEU A 122 15.27 1.42 3.76
N PRO A 123 15.64 2.68 3.47
CA PRO A 123 14.87 3.84 3.92
C PRO A 123 13.42 3.76 3.40
N THR A 124 12.49 3.46 4.30
CA THR A 124 11.10 3.12 3.96
C THR A 124 10.15 4.19 4.49
N CYS A 125 9.17 4.59 3.68
CA CYS A 125 8.10 5.51 4.05
C CYS A 125 6.75 4.90 3.71
N VAL A 126 5.77 5.06 4.60
CA VAL A 126 4.40 4.59 4.42
C VAL A 126 3.56 5.69 3.79
N CYS A 127 3.08 5.45 2.57
CA CYS A 127 2.13 6.31 1.89
C CYS A 127 0.69 5.83 2.13
N TYR A 128 -0.06 6.55 2.95
CA TYR A 128 -1.46 6.24 3.26
C TYR A 128 -2.40 6.97 2.30
N VAL A 129 -2.93 6.22 1.32
CA VAL A 129 -3.81 6.75 0.26
C VAL A 129 -5.26 6.87 0.73
N LEU A 130 -5.76 8.10 0.79
CA LEU A 130 -7.10 8.51 1.19
C LEU A 130 -8.01 8.72 -0.04
N ASP A 131 -9.26 8.29 0.07
CA ASP A 131 -10.28 8.54 -0.97
C ASP A 131 -10.97 9.89 -0.70
N THR A 132 -10.52 10.96 -1.37
CA THR A 132 -10.96 12.34 -1.08
C THR A 132 -12.48 12.53 -1.20
N PRO A 133 -13.15 12.07 -2.29
CA PRO A 133 -14.61 12.16 -2.39
C PRO A 133 -15.37 11.59 -1.19
N ARG A 134 -14.89 10.48 -0.61
CA ARG A 134 -15.49 9.87 0.58
C ARG A 134 -15.17 10.61 1.87
N CYS A 135 -14.00 11.24 1.94
CA CYS A 135 -13.57 12.03 3.10
C CYS A 135 -14.28 13.39 3.22
N SER A 136 -15.04 13.82 2.21
CA SER A 136 -15.89 15.02 2.28
C SER A 136 -16.95 14.96 3.40
N ARG A 137 -17.20 13.79 4.00
CA ARG A 137 -18.05 13.64 5.18
C ARG A 137 -17.17 13.69 6.44
N PRO A 138 -17.42 14.61 7.41
CA PRO A 138 -16.58 14.76 8.60
C PRO A 138 -16.35 13.47 9.39
N VAL A 139 -17.41 12.68 9.60
CA VAL A 139 -17.34 11.39 10.30
C VAL A 139 -16.38 10.43 9.59
N THR A 140 -16.45 10.37 8.27
CA THR A 140 -15.57 9.50 7.46
C THR A 140 -14.13 9.97 7.47
N LEU A 141 -13.88 11.29 7.45
CA LEU A 141 -12.53 11.82 7.61
C LEU A 141 -11.97 11.46 8.99
N MET A 142 -12.73 11.70 10.06
CA MET A 142 -12.32 11.42 11.44
C MET A 142 -11.96 9.95 11.62
N SER A 143 -12.81 9.02 11.15
CA SER A 143 -12.49 7.59 11.19
C SER A 143 -11.21 7.27 10.41
N ASN A 144 -11.03 7.84 9.22
CA ASN A 144 -9.81 7.62 8.42
C ASN A 144 -8.56 8.17 9.09
N MET A 145 -8.65 9.32 9.78
CA MET A 145 -7.52 9.90 10.52
C MET A 145 -7.15 9.02 11.73
N LEU A 146 -8.13 8.49 12.46
CA LEU A 146 -7.87 7.52 13.53
C LEU A 146 -7.19 6.25 13.00
N TYR A 147 -7.64 5.73 11.85
CA TYR A 147 -6.96 4.62 11.19
C TYR A 147 -5.54 4.98 10.75
N ALA A 148 -5.33 6.15 10.15
CA ALA A 148 -4.02 6.63 9.75
C ALA A 148 -3.06 6.72 10.96
N CYS A 149 -3.52 7.28 12.08
CA CYS A 149 -2.78 7.30 13.34
C CYS A 149 -2.45 5.89 13.84
N SER A 150 -3.41 4.96 13.80
CA SER A 150 -3.17 3.57 14.19
C SER A 150 -2.08 2.90 13.34
N VAL A 151 -2.09 3.13 12.03
CA VAL A 151 -1.06 2.63 11.11
C VAL A 151 0.29 3.30 11.39
N LEU A 152 0.33 4.61 11.62
CA LEU A 152 1.55 5.34 11.97
C LEU A 152 2.21 4.75 13.23
N TYR A 153 1.44 4.57 14.30
CA TYR A 153 1.94 4.01 15.55
C TYR A 153 2.43 2.57 15.40
N LYS A 154 1.75 1.77 14.57
CA LYS A 154 2.12 0.39 14.34
C LYS A 154 3.35 0.26 13.45
N ALA A 155 3.40 1.03 12.37
CA ALA A 155 4.50 0.99 11.40
C ALA A 155 5.79 1.56 11.98
N LYS A 156 5.71 2.61 12.81
CA LYS A 156 6.88 3.35 13.35
C LYS A 156 7.82 3.85 12.24
N LEU A 157 7.26 4.21 11.09
CA LEU A 157 7.97 4.72 9.93
C LEU A 157 7.52 6.13 9.58
N PRO A 158 8.33 6.90 8.84
CA PRO A 158 7.88 8.12 8.19
C PRO A 158 6.57 7.87 7.44
N PHE A 159 5.59 8.74 7.65
CA PHE A 159 4.22 8.54 7.19
C PHE A 159 3.74 9.74 6.37
N LEU A 160 3.16 9.46 5.20
CA LEU A 160 2.62 10.46 4.30
C LEU A 160 1.15 10.14 4.03
N GLY A 161 0.26 11.07 4.40
CA GLY A 161 -1.15 11.01 4.01
C GLY A 161 -1.35 11.60 2.62
N CYS A 162 -1.85 10.79 1.68
CA CYS A 162 -2.05 11.19 0.29
C CYS A 162 -3.55 11.26 -0.04
N PHE A 163 -4.08 12.48 -0.20
CA PHE A 163 -5.43 12.68 -0.73
C PHE A 163 -5.47 12.32 -2.22
N ASN A 164 -6.19 11.26 -2.57
CA ASN A 164 -6.33 10.77 -3.94
C ASN A 164 -7.69 11.15 -4.55
N LYS A 165 -7.81 11.05 -5.87
CA LYS A 165 -9.02 11.41 -6.64
C LYS A 165 -9.43 12.88 -6.48
N VAL A 166 -8.43 13.75 -6.43
CA VAL A 166 -8.62 15.21 -6.26
C VAL A 166 -9.23 15.88 -7.49
N ASP A 167 -9.17 15.20 -8.64
CA ASP A 167 -9.89 15.53 -9.86
C ASP A 167 -11.42 15.44 -9.70
N VAL A 168 -11.90 14.59 -8.78
CA VAL A 168 -13.34 14.41 -8.49
C VAL A 168 -13.80 15.32 -7.35
N ALA A 169 -12.99 15.47 -6.29
CA ALA A 169 -13.34 16.28 -5.12
C ALA A 169 -12.13 17.03 -4.57
N ASN A 170 -12.32 18.29 -4.18
CA ASN A 170 -11.25 19.12 -3.65
C ASN A 170 -10.83 18.68 -2.23
N HIS A 171 -9.53 18.49 -2.01
CA HIS A 171 -8.95 18.08 -0.74
C HIS A 171 -8.78 19.22 0.28
N ARG A 172 -8.94 20.49 -0.13
CA ARG A 172 -8.74 21.66 0.76
C ARG A 172 -9.63 21.62 1.99
N LEU A 173 -10.89 21.23 1.85
CA LEU A 173 -11.81 21.10 2.98
C LEU A 173 -11.28 20.11 4.04
N CYS A 174 -10.71 18.99 3.59
CA CYS A 174 -10.12 18.01 4.51
C CYS A 174 -8.87 18.57 5.20
N GLN A 175 -8.06 19.37 4.50
CA GLN A 175 -6.88 20.02 5.10
C GLN A 175 -7.28 21.10 6.11
N GLU A 176 -8.30 21.89 5.81
CA GLU A 176 -8.85 22.90 6.72
C GLU A 176 -9.34 22.24 8.01
N TRP A 177 -10.11 21.16 7.92
CA TRP A 177 -10.55 20.37 9.07
C TRP A 177 -9.40 19.79 9.91
N MET A 178 -8.23 19.51 9.31
CA MET A 178 -7.07 19.01 10.06
C MET A 178 -6.35 20.10 10.87
N VAL A 179 -6.52 21.37 10.50
CA VAL A 179 -5.81 22.51 11.12
C VAL A 179 -6.75 23.38 11.96
N ASN A 180 -8.03 23.45 11.59
CA ASN A 180 -9.02 24.30 12.21
C ASN A 180 -10.20 23.48 12.74
N TYR A 181 -10.27 23.35 14.06
CA TYR A 181 -11.33 22.60 14.76
C TYR A 181 -12.72 23.23 14.58
N ASP A 182 -12.82 24.56 14.49
CA ASP A 182 -14.10 25.27 14.41
C ASP A 182 -14.79 25.09 13.04
N ALA A 183 -14.04 24.65 12.03
CA ALA A 183 -14.56 24.36 10.69
C ALA A 183 -15.41 23.07 10.61
N PHE A 184 -15.53 22.31 11.70
CA PHE A 184 -16.37 21.11 11.80
C PHE A 184 -17.83 21.39 12.14
N GLN A 185 -18.19 22.63 12.53
CA GLN A 185 -19.57 23.05 12.79
C GLN A 185 -20.35 23.28 11.49
#